data_AF-A0A970UTX2-F1
#
_entry.id   AF-A0A970UTX2-F1
#
_cell.length_a   1.000
_cell.length_b   1.000
_cell.length_c   1.000
_cell.angle_alpha   90.00
_cell.angle_beta   90.00
_cell.angle_gamma   90.00
#
_symmetry.space_group_name_H-M   'P 1'
#
loop_
_entity.id
_entity.type
_entity.pdbx_description
1 polymer ?
#
loop_
_entity_poly.entity_id
_entity_poly.type
_entity_poly.pdbx_seq_one_letter_code
_entity_poly.pdbx_strand_id
1 'polypeptide(L)'
;MKITPQDFKEAIELADFQVKIDNIDEGYVNEISDEIFKQQPFFLTVLLGYRLDTSPEELEEIMKIYFLIWEYFKQYKNLPTKKVTEAHFEKIQNRNIQMLQYIEGEPEQNDKLKIYSDDLQNLKSKALLAAVLFRYNHKPVLLKMDEYKRGIIFVGIKSFVECFETI
;
A
#
# COMPACT_ATOMS: atom_id res chain seq x y z
N MET A 1 -18.15 7.11 -5.92
CA MET A 1 -16.82 7.74 -5.75
C MET A 1 -16.71 9.03 -6.57
N LYS A 2 -16.26 10.12 -5.95
CA LYS A 2 -15.96 11.41 -6.58
C LYS A 2 -14.45 11.57 -6.71
N ILE A 3 -13.96 11.63 -7.95
CA ILE A 3 -12.57 11.93 -8.29
C ILE A 3 -12.39 13.44 -8.35
N THR A 4 -11.29 13.94 -7.79
CA THR A 4 -10.96 15.35 -7.67
C THR A 4 -9.77 15.74 -8.56
N PRO A 5 -9.57 17.02 -8.88
CA PRO A 5 -8.38 17.49 -9.60
C PRO A 5 -7.05 17.12 -8.92
N GLN A 6 -7.04 17.03 -7.59
CA GLN A 6 -5.87 16.60 -6.82
C GLN A 6 -5.50 15.15 -7.13
N ASP A 7 -6.48 14.25 -7.24
CA ASP A 7 -6.26 12.84 -7.60
C ASP A 7 -5.59 12.73 -8.99
N PHE A 8 -5.95 13.59 -9.95
CA PHE A 8 -5.30 13.62 -11.28
C PHE A 8 -3.87 14.14 -11.23
N LYS A 9 -3.59 15.16 -10.39
CA LYS A 9 -2.24 15.68 -10.22
C LYS A 9 -1.32 14.61 -9.61
N GLU A 10 -1.80 13.94 -8.56
CA GLU A 10 -1.07 12.84 -7.93
C GLU A 10 -0.82 11.67 -8.89
N ALA A 11 -1.77 11.36 -9.77
CA ALA A 11 -1.60 10.32 -10.77
C ALA A 11 -0.43 10.58 -11.74
N ILE A 12 -0.15 11.85 -12.07
CA ILE A 12 1.01 12.21 -12.89
C ILE A 12 2.31 11.96 -12.12
N GLU A 13 2.39 12.42 -10.87
CA GLU A 13 3.57 12.20 -10.01
C GLU A 13 3.82 10.70 -9.76
N LEU A 14 2.75 9.92 -9.58
CA LEU A 14 2.82 8.47 -9.41
C LEU A 14 3.28 7.73 -10.67
N ALA A 15 3.03 8.27 -11.87
CA ALA A 15 3.54 7.69 -13.10
C ALA A 15 5.08 7.72 -13.13
N ASP A 16 5.68 8.84 -12.70
CA ASP A 16 7.13 8.97 -12.59
C ASP A 16 7.68 8.01 -11.53
N PHE A 17 7.01 7.87 -10.39
CA PHE A 17 7.42 6.89 -9.37
C PHE A 17 7.31 5.44 -9.85
N GLN A 18 6.29 5.10 -10.63
CA GLN A 18 6.15 3.75 -11.22
C GLN A 18 7.30 3.43 -12.18
N VAL A 19 7.71 4.40 -13.02
CA VAL A 19 8.87 4.24 -13.90
C VAL A 19 10.15 4.07 -13.07
N LYS A 20 10.30 4.88 -12.02
CA LYS A 20 11.46 4.82 -11.11
C LYS A 20 11.57 3.46 -10.43
N ILE A 21 10.49 2.96 -9.81
CA ILE A 21 10.50 1.68 -9.10
C ILE A 21 10.67 0.46 -10.02
N ASP A 22 10.26 0.57 -11.29
CA ASP A 22 10.45 -0.51 -12.27
C ASP A 22 11.90 -0.67 -12.72
N ASN A 23 12.74 0.36 -12.49
CA ASN A 23 14.15 0.39 -12.89
C ASN A 23 15.10 0.50 -11.69
N ILE A 24 14.68 0.04 -10.50
CA ILE A 24 15.52 0.09 -9.30
C ILE A 24 16.75 -0.81 -9.44
N ASP A 25 17.87 -0.33 -8.92
CA ASP A 25 19.10 -1.08 -8.78
C ASP A 25 19.43 -1.31 -7.29
N GLU A 26 20.50 -2.06 -7.04
CA GLU A 26 20.96 -2.37 -5.68
C GLU A 26 21.31 -1.10 -4.88
N GLY A 27 21.90 -0.09 -5.53
CA GLY A 27 22.26 1.16 -4.90
C GLY A 27 21.03 1.89 -4.35
N TYR A 28 19.99 1.99 -5.18
CA TYR A 28 18.70 2.56 -4.81
C TYR A 28 18.02 1.78 -3.67
N VAL A 29 18.01 0.44 -3.78
CA VAL A 29 17.41 -0.42 -2.75
C VAL A 29 18.08 -0.17 -1.40
N ASN A 30 19.41 -0.10 -1.36
CA ASN A 30 20.16 0.17 -0.13
C ASN A 30 19.86 1.58 0.42
N GLU A 31 19.90 2.62 -0.42
CA GLU A 31 19.64 4.00 0.00
C GLU A 31 18.22 4.17 0.59
N ILE A 32 17.20 3.69 -0.13
CA ILE A 32 15.81 3.79 0.32
C ILE A 32 15.55 2.93 1.54
N SER A 33 16.11 1.73 1.62
CA SER A 33 15.96 0.89 2.81
C SER A 33 16.58 1.54 4.04
N ASP A 34 17.76 2.15 3.92
CA ASP A 34 18.41 2.91 4.99
C ASP A 34 17.58 4.14 5.40
N GLU A 35 17.00 4.83 4.43
CA GLU A 35 16.11 5.97 4.66
C GLU A 35 14.87 5.52 5.47
N ILE A 36 14.18 4.48 5.00
CA ILE A 36 13.00 3.92 5.65
C ILE A 36 13.37 3.40 7.04
N PHE A 37 14.48 2.70 7.21
CA PHE A 37 14.87 2.16 8.52
C PHE A 37 15.02 3.26 9.57
N LYS A 38 15.58 4.41 9.19
CA LYS A 38 15.74 5.57 10.09
C LYS A 38 14.39 6.22 10.43
N GLN A 39 13.52 6.39 9.43
CA GLN A 39 12.29 7.17 9.55
C GLN A 39 11.08 6.33 9.95
N GLN A 40 10.87 5.17 9.34
CA GLN A 40 9.74 4.26 9.52
C GLN A 40 10.20 2.79 9.66
N PRO A 41 10.91 2.44 10.75
CA PRO A 41 11.49 1.10 10.93
C PRO A 41 10.45 -0.02 10.90
N PHE A 42 9.26 0.20 11.48
CA PHE A 42 8.20 -0.81 11.48
C PHE A 42 7.70 -1.13 10.05
N PHE A 43 7.60 -0.12 9.18
CA PHE A 43 7.24 -0.31 7.77
C PHE A 43 8.23 -1.22 7.05
N LEU A 44 9.54 -1.01 7.26
CA LEU A 44 10.57 -1.88 6.71
C LEU A 44 10.53 -3.28 7.31
N THR A 45 10.32 -3.41 8.62
CA THR A 45 10.25 -4.72 9.28
C THR A 45 9.14 -5.59 8.70
N VAL A 46 7.96 -5.01 8.44
CA VAL A 46 6.85 -5.77 7.83
C VAL A 46 7.19 -6.20 6.39
N LEU A 47 7.80 -5.31 5.59
CA LEU A 47 8.29 -5.69 4.26
C LEU A 47 9.26 -6.88 4.34
N LEU A 48 10.24 -6.81 5.23
CA LEU A 48 11.24 -7.86 5.41
C LEU A 48 10.62 -9.16 5.96
N GLY A 49 9.51 -9.07 6.69
CA GLY A 49 8.76 -10.22 7.20
C GLY A 49 8.20 -11.09 6.08
N TYR A 50 7.74 -10.50 4.98
CA TYR A 50 7.15 -11.26 3.86
C TYR A 50 8.10 -12.26 3.22
N ARG A 51 9.43 -12.07 3.34
CA ARG A 51 10.43 -13.02 2.83
C ARG A 51 10.25 -14.46 3.33
N LEU A 52 9.54 -14.65 4.45
CA LEU A 52 9.25 -15.96 5.02
C LEU A 52 8.17 -16.71 4.23
N ASP A 53 7.28 -15.99 3.54
CA ASP A 53 6.07 -16.55 2.91
C ASP A 53 6.03 -16.33 1.39
N THR A 54 6.99 -15.59 0.83
CA THR A 54 7.05 -15.21 -0.59
C THR A 54 8.30 -15.73 -1.30
N SER A 55 8.18 -16.01 -2.60
CA SER A 55 9.37 -16.25 -3.44
C SER A 55 10.21 -14.98 -3.58
N PRO A 56 11.48 -15.07 -4.01
CA PRO A 56 12.31 -13.90 -4.27
C PRO A 56 11.69 -12.92 -5.29
N GLU A 57 11.07 -13.44 -6.34
CA GLU A 57 10.42 -12.63 -7.39
C GLU A 57 9.15 -11.95 -6.85
N GLU A 58 8.37 -12.67 -6.04
CA GLU A 58 7.21 -12.10 -5.35
C GLU A 58 7.64 -10.97 -4.40
N LEU A 59 8.68 -11.21 -3.60
CA LEU A 59 9.24 -10.24 -2.66
C LEU A 59 9.75 -9.00 -3.38
N GLU A 60 10.42 -9.15 -4.53
CA GLU A 60 10.89 -8.04 -5.33
C GLU A 60 9.74 -7.13 -5.77
N GLU A 61 8.63 -7.70 -6.24
CA GLU A 61 7.46 -6.94 -6.65
C GLU A 61 6.73 -6.27 -5.46
N ILE A 62 6.68 -6.94 -4.31
CA ILE A 62 6.15 -6.36 -3.06
C ILE A 62 7.03 -5.20 -2.59
N MET A 63 8.36 -5.36 -2.65
CA MET A 63 9.34 -4.31 -2.31
C MET A 63 9.14 -3.07 -3.18
N LYS A 64 8.96 -3.23 -4.49
CA LYS A 64 8.66 -2.12 -5.39
C LYS A 64 7.39 -1.37 -4.98
N ILE A 65 6.35 -2.07 -4.51
CA ILE A 65 5.13 -1.43 -3.98
C ILE A 65 5.41 -0.66 -2.69
N TYR A 66 6.18 -1.24 -1.77
CA TYR A 66 6.56 -0.53 -0.54
C TYR A 66 7.38 0.72 -0.84
N PHE A 67 8.28 0.67 -1.82
CA PHE A 67 9.05 1.83 -2.27
C PHE A 67 8.18 2.86 -2.99
N LEU A 68 7.16 2.46 -3.75
CA LEU A 68 6.18 3.38 -4.32
C LEU A 68 5.45 4.18 -3.24
N ILE A 69 5.00 3.49 -2.20
CA ILE A 69 4.31 4.10 -1.05
C ILE A 69 5.27 5.04 -0.33
N TRP A 70 6.52 4.62 -0.12
CA TRP A 70 7.55 5.46 0.49
C TRP A 70 7.82 6.73 -0.31
N GLU A 71 8.06 6.62 -1.62
CA GLU A 71 8.32 7.76 -2.51
C GLU A 71 7.16 8.76 -2.56
N TYR A 72 5.92 8.25 -2.50
CA TYR A 72 4.74 9.11 -2.40
C TYR A 72 4.70 9.84 -1.05
N PHE A 73 4.91 9.13 0.06
CA PHE A 73 4.70 9.71 1.39
C PHE A 73 5.89 10.49 1.96
N LYS A 74 7.13 10.23 1.51
CA LYS A 74 8.34 10.88 2.06
C LYS A 74 8.40 12.39 1.82
N GLN A 75 7.55 12.89 0.92
CA GLN A 75 7.39 14.32 0.63
C GLN A 75 6.58 15.06 1.70
N TYR A 76 5.80 14.36 2.52
CA TYR A 76 4.97 14.98 3.56
C TYR A 76 5.82 15.32 4.79
N LYS A 77 5.75 16.60 5.20
CA LYS A 77 6.59 17.20 6.26
C LYS A 77 6.54 16.48 7.61
N ASN A 78 5.46 15.76 7.92
CA ASN A 78 5.27 15.11 9.22
C ASN A 78 5.91 13.72 9.29
N LEU A 79 6.11 13.05 8.14
CA LEU A 79 6.57 11.66 8.07
C LEU A 79 7.92 11.41 8.77
N PRO A 80 8.91 12.33 8.73
CA PRO A 80 10.16 12.15 9.47
C PRO A 80 10.02 12.22 10.99
N THR A 81 8.95 12.85 11.49
CA THR A 81 8.77 13.17 12.93
C THR A 81 7.79 12.24 13.65
N LYS A 82 6.87 11.61 12.92
CA LYS A 82 5.89 10.68 13.47
C LYS A 82 6.05 9.32 12.80
N LYS A 83 6.18 8.29 13.63
CA LYS A 83 6.42 6.92 13.17
C LYS A 83 5.13 6.11 13.27
N VAL A 84 4.85 5.29 12.26
CA VAL A 84 3.85 4.24 12.37
C VAL A 84 4.36 3.22 13.39
N THR A 85 3.57 2.97 14.43
CA THR A 85 3.83 1.93 15.41
C THR A 85 3.03 0.68 15.05
N GLU A 86 3.45 -0.47 15.56
CA GLU A 86 2.73 -1.73 15.42
C GLU A 86 1.27 -1.61 15.88
N ALA A 87 1.04 -1.07 17.08
CA ALA A 87 -0.31 -0.86 17.61
C ALA A 87 -1.19 0.06 16.72
N HIS A 88 -0.60 1.08 16.10
CA HIS A 88 -1.32 1.93 15.15
C HIS A 88 -1.69 1.15 13.89
N PHE A 89 -0.74 0.39 13.34
CA PHE A 89 -0.95 -0.45 12.18
C PHE A 89 -2.01 -1.52 12.43
N GLU A 90 -1.90 -2.28 13.52
CA GLU A 90 -2.87 -3.32 13.89
C GLU A 90 -4.27 -2.76 14.05
N LYS A 91 -4.42 -1.56 14.64
CA LYS A 91 -5.72 -0.90 14.75
C LYS A 91 -6.35 -0.65 13.37
N ILE A 92 -5.57 -0.12 12.43
CA ILE A 92 -6.05 0.17 11.07
C ILE A 92 -6.29 -1.14 10.29
N GLN A 93 -5.40 -2.11 10.42
CA GLN A 93 -5.51 -3.41 9.77
C GLN A 93 -6.74 -4.17 10.26
N ASN A 94 -6.99 -4.20 11.58
CA ASN A 94 -8.18 -4.81 12.15
C ASN A 94 -9.47 -4.14 11.66
N ARG A 95 -9.48 -2.81 11.51
CA ARG A 95 -10.60 -2.10 10.90
C ARG A 95 -10.85 -2.55 9.47
N ASN A 96 -9.79 -2.68 8.66
CA ASN A 96 -9.89 -3.15 7.27
C ASN A 96 -10.40 -4.59 7.21
N ILE A 97 -9.92 -5.48 8.08
CA ILE A 97 -10.39 -6.87 8.17
C ILE A 97 -11.86 -6.93 8.57
N GLN A 98 -12.27 -6.17 9.59
CA GLN A 98 -13.67 -6.12 10.05
C GLN A 98 -14.61 -5.63 8.94
N MET A 99 -14.18 -4.65 8.15
CA MET A 99 -14.96 -4.18 7.00
C MET A 99 -15.10 -5.27 5.93
N LEU A 100 -14.04 -6.02 5.62
CA LEU A 100 -14.12 -7.13 4.68
C LEU A 100 -15.05 -8.25 5.18
N GLN A 101 -14.96 -8.62 6.47
CA GLN A 101 -15.85 -9.60 7.10
C GLN A 101 -17.31 -9.15 7.07
N TYR A 102 -17.56 -7.86 7.29
CA TYR A 102 -18.90 -7.29 7.20
C TYR A 102 -19.46 -7.40 5.77
N ILE A 103 -18.67 -7.07 4.75
CA ILE A 103 -19.07 -7.16 3.34
C ILE A 103 -19.32 -8.62 2.91
N GLU A 104 -18.55 -9.57 3.44
CA GLU A 104 -18.76 -11.00 3.16
C GLU A 104 -20.16 -11.45 3.60
N GLY A 105 -20.63 -10.98 4.75
CA GLY A 105 -21.96 -11.27 5.29
C GLY A 105 -23.11 -10.49 4.66
N GLU A 106 -22.84 -9.47 3.85
CA GLU A 106 -23.87 -8.65 3.19
C GLU A 106 -24.52 -9.44 2.03
N PRO A 107 -25.85 -9.65 2.00
CA PRO A 107 -26.50 -10.34 0.88
C PRO A 107 -26.59 -9.48 -0.38
N GLU A 108 -26.78 -8.17 -0.25
CA GLU A 108 -27.11 -7.29 -1.38
C GLU A 108 -25.86 -6.74 -2.08
N GLN A 109 -25.70 -7.05 -3.37
CA GLN A 109 -24.54 -6.61 -4.14
C GLN A 109 -24.39 -5.07 -4.19
N ASN A 110 -25.52 -4.35 -4.22
CA ASN A 110 -25.50 -2.89 -4.21
C ASN A 110 -24.97 -2.32 -2.89
N ASP A 111 -25.27 -2.97 -1.76
CA ASP A 111 -24.77 -2.56 -0.47
C ASP A 111 -23.28 -2.86 -0.33
N LYS A 112 -22.79 -4.00 -0.86
CA LYS A 112 -21.34 -4.25 -0.99
C LYS A 112 -20.63 -3.15 -1.76
N LEU A 113 -21.14 -2.79 -2.94
CA LEU A 113 -20.56 -1.74 -3.78
C LEU A 113 -20.56 -0.37 -3.10
N LYS A 114 -21.61 -0.08 -2.32
CA LYS A 114 -21.71 1.15 -1.54
C LYS A 114 -20.65 1.19 -0.43
N ILE A 115 -20.47 0.11 0.32
CA ILE A 115 -19.45 0.02 1.38
C ILE A 115 -18.05 0.23 0.79
N TYR A 116 -17.73 -0.45 -0.33
CA TYR A 116 -16.46 -0.22 -1.03
C TYR A 116 -16.30 1.23 -1.50
N SER A 117 -17.34 1.83 -2.07
CA SER A 117 -17.30 3.22 -2.51
C SER A 117 -17.08 4.18 -1.33
N ASP A 118 -17.72 3.94 -0.19
CA ASP A 118 -17.62 4.81 0.98
C ASP A 118 -16.22 4.72 1.62
N ASP A 119 -15.64 3.53 1.70
CA ASP A 119 -14.26 3.34 2.14
C ASP A 119 -13.26 4.06 1.23
N LEU A 120 -13.34 3.81 -0.08
CA LEU A 120 -12.47 4.44 -1.07
C LEU A 120 -12.65 5.97 -1.10
N GLN A 121 -13.87 6.47 -0.85
CA GLN A 121 -14.14 7.90 -0.84
C GLN A 121 -13.40 8.63 0.28
N ASN A 122 -13.24 7.97 1.43
CA ASN A 122 -12.60 8.52 2.63
C ASN A 122 -11.07 8.46 2.59
N LEU A 123 -10.49 7.67 1.69
CA LEU A 123 -9.05 7.62 1.47
C LEU A 123 -8.57 8.93 0.84
N LYS A 124 -7.50 9.55 1.39
CA LYS A 124 -6.93 10.77 0.81
C LYS A 124 -6.09 10.46 -0.43
N SER A 125 -5.36 9.37 -0.41
CA SER A 125 -4.37 8.95 -1.41
C SER A 125 -4.97 7.96 -2.41
N LYS A 126 -6.12 8.30 -3.00
CA LYS A 126 -6.85 7.40 -3.92
C LYS A 126 -6.03 7.05 -5.15
N ALA A 127 -5.28 8.01 -5.67
CA ALA A 127 -4.39 7.81 -6.81
C ALA A 127 -3.29 6.78 -6.48
N LEU A 128 -2.71 6.85 -5.27
CA LEU A 128 -1.71 5.87 -4.83
C LEU A 128 -2.31 4.47 -4.73
N LEU A 129 -3.48 4.32 -4.09
CA LEU A 129 -4.12 3.00 -3.99
C LEU A 129 -4.50 2.46 -5.37
N ALA A 130 -4.95 3.30 -6.29
CA ALA A 130 -5.20 2.92 -7.67
C ALA A 130 -3.92 2.44 -8.38
N ALA A 131 -2.78 3.11 -8.17
CA ALA A 131 -1.48 2.71 -8.70
C ALA A 131 -1.00 1.36 -8.13
N VAL A 132 -1.21 1.13 -6.83
CA VAL A 132 -0.95 -0.16 -6.17
C VAL A 132 -1.83 -1.27 -6.77
N LEU A 133 -3.15 -1.04 -6.87
CA LEU A 133 -4.11 -1.98 -7.45
C LEU A 133 -3.78 -2.28 -8.92
N PHE A 134 -3.39 -1.26 -9.69
CA PHE A 134 -2.95 -1.43 -11.06
C PHE A 134 -1.77 -2.40 -11.13
N ARG A 135 -0.74 -2.20 -10.30
CA ARG A 135 0.42 -3.09 -10.26
C ARG A 135 0.04 -4.52 -9.87
N TYR A 136 -0.76 -4.68 -8.82
CA TYR A 136 -1.27 -5.98 -8.36
C TYR A 136 -1.98 -6.77 -9.47
N ASN A 137 -2.69 -6.07 -10.36
CA ASN A 137 -3.50 -6.68 -11.41
C ASN A 137 -2.81 -6.75 -12.78
N HIS A 138 -1.56 -6.28 -12.92
CA HIS A 138 -0.85 -6.28 -14.20
C HIS A 138 0.55 -6.91 -14.14
N LYS A 139 1.19 -7.01 -12.97
CA LYS A 139 2.49 -7.69 -12.86
C LYS A 139 2.26 -9.22 -12.79
N PRO A 140 2.79 -10.00 -13.74
CA PRO A 140 2.50 -11.44 -13.83
C PRO A 140 2.85 -12.23 -12.57
N VAL A 141 3.91 -11.82 -11.84
CA VAL A 141 4.33 -12.46 -10.60
C VAL A 141 3.25 -12.31 -9.51
N LEU A 142 2.75 -11.09 -9.31
CA LEU A 142 1.70 -10.81 -8.32
C LEU A 142 0.35 -11.40 -8.70
N LEU A 143 0.04 -11.50 -9.99
CA LEU A 143 -1.19 -12.13 -10.50
C LEU A 143 -1.22 -13.64 -10.27
N LYS A 144 -0.06 -14.30 -10.32
CA LYS A 144 0.08 -15.76 -10.14
C LYS A 144 0.31 -16.17 -8.68
N MET A 145 0.49 -15.21 -7.79
CA MET A 145 0.60 -15.44 -6.36
C MET A 145 -0.67 -16.10 -5.83
N ASP A 146 -0.51 -16.99 -4.84
CA ASP A 146 -1.63 -17.57 -4.09
C ASP A 146 -2.60 -16.49 -3.62
N GLU A 147 -3.90 -16.70 -3.84
CA GLU A 147 -4.94 -15.68 -3.62
C GLU A 147 -5.03 -15.26 -2.15
N TYR A 148 -4.91 -16.21 -1.23
CA TYR A 148 -4.98 -15.93 0.21
C TYR A 148 -3.79 -15.09 0.65
N LYS A 149 -2.57 -15.49 0.27
CA LYS A 149 -1.35 -14.72 0.50
C LYS A 149 -1.42 -13.32 -0.12
N ARG A 150 -1.84 -13.23 -1.38
CA ARG A 150 -2.01 -11.97 -2.12
C ARG A 150 -2.98 -11.03 -1.41
N GLY A 151 -4.08 -11.56 -0.89
CA GLY A 151 -5.07 -10.82 -0.10
C GLY A 151 -4.50 -10.28 1.22
N ILE A 152 -3.81 -11.12 2.00
CA ILE A 152 -3.17 -10.70 3.27
C ILE A 152 -2.19 -9.55 3.04
N ILE A 153 -1.32 -9.68 2.03
CA ILE A 153 -0.31 -8.67 1.73
C ILE A 153 -0.97 -7.37 1.29
N PHE A 154 -2.01 -7.45 0.45
CA PHE A 154 -2.75 -6.26 0.02
C PHE A 154 -3.44 -5.53 1.18
N VAL A 155 -4.05 -6.27 2.12
CA VAL A 155 -4.64 -5.68 3.35
C VAL A 155 -3.56 -4.98 4.17
N GLY A 156 -2.37 -5.58 4.31
CA GLY A 156 -1.23 -4.93 4.96
C GLY A 156 -0.81 -3.63 4.26
N ILE A 157 -0.69 -3.65 2.95
CA ILE A 157 -0.35 -2.48 2.13
C ILE A 157 -1.38 -1.36 2.27
N LYS A 158 -2.68 -1.66 2.13
CA LYS A 158 -3.77 -0.68 2.34
C LYS A 158 -3.68 -0.05 3.72
N SER A 159 -3.41 -0.87 4.73
CA SER A 159 -3.29 -0.41 6.12
C SER A 159 -2.12 0.54 6.34
N PHE A 160 -0.99 0.34 5.66
CA PHE A 160 0.12 1.30 5.70
C PHE A 160 -0.20 2.62 5.01
N VAL A 161 -0.85 2.59 3.84
CA VAL A 161 -1.30 3.82 3.17
C VAL A 161 -2.18 4.65 4.11
N GLU A 162 -3.13 4.01 4.78
CA GLU A 162 -4.00 4.67 5.75
C GLU A 162 -3.26 5.14 7.00
N CYS A 163 -2.28 4.38 7.49
CA CYS A 163 -1.44 4.82 8.61
C CYS A 163 -0.63 6.08 8.26
N PHE A 164 -0.13 6.20 7.04
CA PHE A 164 0.61 7.38 6.62
C PHE A 164 -0.29 8.61 6.43
N GLU A 165 -1.58 8.42 6.10
CA GLU A 165 -2.54 9.53 5.98
C GLU A 165 -2.97 10.16 7.31
N THR A 166 -2.73 9.47 8.43
CA THR A 166 -3.19 9.87 9.77
C THR A 166 -2.08 10.44 10.65
N ILE A 167 -0.81 10.32 10.25
CA ILE A 167 0.34 10.85 11.02
C ILE A 167 0.75 12.26 10.60
#